data_AF-A0A9W8U3W4-F1
#
_entry.id   AF-A0A9W8U3W4-F1
#
_cell.length_a   1.000
_cell.length_b   1.000
_cell.length_c   1.000
_cell.angle_alpha   90.00
_cell.angle_beta   90.00
_cell.angle_gamma   90.00
#
_symmetry.space_group_name_H-M   'P 1'
#
loop_
_entity.id
_entity.type
_entity.pdbx_description
1 polymer ?
#
loop_
_entity_poly.entity_id
_entity_poly.type
_entity_poly.pdbx_seq_one_letter_code
_entity_poly.pdbx_strand_id
1 'polypeptide(L)'
;MDQSAMGSEISHVEAEFRALQDIQLSPLLESRLELLVQAAEALGLDEPSTTSFNRSITHLSIRRLNLKLSLNRATYVEEELRIHLAKLEAELALLRKWSASLNEATSISKPTVGTETETAEILERRRTVIIRKAKEYQAQLSRLNSTASSSSTDVTISDLARIQEQNKDREKEIRRKRKKVEAFRGLPANPELARLNLLQATQKLQDLTRVRERLLGRMVDD
;
A
#
# COMPACT_ATOMS: atom_id res chain seq x y z
N MET A 1 37.09 -32.65 38.70
CA MET A 1 36.04 -33.34 37.92
C MET A 1 35.65 -32.42 36.78
N ASP A 2 35.37 -32.95 35.59
CA ASP A 2 34.97 -32.26 34.34
C ASP A 2 36.04 -31.80 33.33
N GLN A 3 37.13 -32.54 33.17
CA GLN A 3 37.93 -32.46 31.92
C GLN A 3 37.72 -33.67 30.98
N SER A 4 37.14 -34.76 31.48
CA SER A 4 36.89 -35.97 30.67
C SER A 4 35.61 -35.90 29.83
N ALA A 5 34.66 -35.02 30.16
CA ALA A 5 33.39 -34.88 29.43
C ALA A 5 33.55 -34.06 28.14
N MET A 6 34.32 -32.95 28.18
CA MET A 6 34.58 -32.13 26.98
C MET A 6 35.43 -32.85 25.91
N GLY A 7 36.37 -33.70 26.31
CA GLY A 7 37.15 -34.49 25.35
C GLY A 7 36.31 -35.51 24.57
N SER A 8 35.25 -36.04 25.21
CA SER A 8 34.32 -36.98 24.57
C SER A 8 33.41 -36.29 23.56
N GLU A 9 32.91 -35.09 23.86
CA GLU A 9 32.06 -34.32 22.92
C GLU A 9 32.84 -33.86 21.69
N ILE A 10 34.09 -33.41 21.86
CA ILE A 10 34.96 -33.02 20.74
C ILE A 10 35.25 -34.24 19.84
N SER A 11 35.51 -35.41 20.43
CA SER A 11 35.74 -36.63 19.66
C SER A 11 34.51 -37.12 18.87
N HIS A 12 33.30 -36.87 19.38
CA HIS A 12 32.05 -37.25 18.72
C HIS A 12 31.74 -36.33 17.54
N VAL A 13 31.97 -35.02 17.69
CA VAL A 13 31.80 -34.03 16.62
C VAL A 13 32.82 -34.27 15.48
N GLU A 14 34.06 -34.62 15.82
CA GLU A 14 35.08 -34.97 14.82
C GLU A 14 34.76 -36.28 14.08
N ALA A 15 34.16 -37.25 14.76
CA ALA A 15 33.72 -38.50 14.13
C ALA A 15 32.53 -38.28 13.18
N GLU A 16 31.57 -37.41 13.54
CA GLU A 16 30.47 -37.01 12.66
C GLU A 16 30.96 -36.24 11.44
N PHE A 17 31.95 -35.35 11.59
CA PHE A 17 32.58 -34.62 10.48
C PHE A 17 33.32 -35.56 9.51
N ARG A 18 34.00 -36.59 10.02
CA ARG A 18 34.62 -37.63 9.17
C ARG A 18 33.58 -38.48 8.45
N ALA A 19 32.47 -38.81 9.11
CA ALA A 19 31.38 -39.56 8.47
C ALA A 19 30.69 -38.78 7.34
N LEU A 20 30.71 -37.44 7.38
CA LEU A 20 30.21 -36.57 6.32
C LEU A 20 31.20 -36.38 5.15
N GLN A 21 32.51 -36.61 5.36
CA GLN A 21 33.53 -36.50 4.31
C GLN A 21 33.46 -37.63 3.28
N ASP A 22 32.96 -38.81 3.66
CA ASP A 22 32.90 -39.99 2.78
C ASP A 22 31.60 -40.10 1.97
N ILE A 23 30.68 -39.15 2.11
CA ILE A 23 29.45 -39.11 1.31
C ILE A 23 29.79 -38.52 -0.06
N GLN A 24 29.84 -39.34 -1.10
CA GLN A 24 29.88 -38.85 -2.47
C GLN A 24 28.57 -38.15 -2.78
N LEU A 25 28.56 -36.81 -2.71
CA LEU A 25 27.40 -36.03 -3.11
C LEU A 25 27.19 -36.19 -4.62
N SER A 26 25.92 -36.33 -5.02
CA SER A 26 25.55 -36.27 -6.43
C SER A 26 25.98 -34.91 -7.01
N PRO A 27 26.54 -34.83 -8.23
CA PRO A 27 26.96 -33.56 -8.84
C PRO A 27 25.79 -32.55 -8.97
N LEU A 28 24.56 -33.07 -9.02
CA LEU A 28 23.34 -32.27 -9.03
C LEU A 28 23.05 -31.61 -7.66
N LEU A 29 23.49 -32.24 -6.57
CA LEU A 29 23.35 -31.70 -5.22
C LEU A 29 24.42 -30.64 -4.92
N GLU A 30 25.64 -30.84 -5.41
CA GLU A 30 26.75 -29.86 -5.30
C GLU A 30 26.39 -28.55 -5.99
N SER A 31 25.94 -28.60 -7.26
CA SER A 31 25.50 -27.41 -7.99
C SER A 31 24.33 -26.69 -7.31
N ARG A 32 23.42 -27.42 -6.65
CA ARG A 32 22.32 -26.82 -5.88
C ARG A 32 22.80 -26.16 -4.59
N LEU A 33 23.77 -26.76 -3.91
CA LEU A 33 24.39 -26.19 -2.71
C LEU A 33 25.18 -24.92 -3.07
N GLU A 34 25.94 -24.92 -4.17
CA GLU A 34 26.60 -23.71 -4.68
C GLU A 34 25.60 -22.58 -4.96
N LEU A 35 24.49 -22.88 -5.63
CA LEU A 35 23.43 -21.90 -5.86
C LEU A 35 22.82 -21.37 -4.55
N LEU A 36 22.68 -22.23 -3.54
CA LEU A 36 22.16 -21.85 -2.23
C LEU A 36 23.14 -20.93 -1.48
N VAL A 37 24.44 -21.22 -1.57
CA VAL A 37 25.51 -20.39 -1.00
C VAL A 37 25.57 -19.03 -1.69
N GLN A 38 25.54 -19.00 -3.03
CA GLN A 38 25.45 -17.74 -3.80
C GLN A 38 24.20 -16.95 -3.42
N ALA A 39 23.06 -17.61 -3.21
CA ALA A 39 21.84 -16.95 -2.77
C ALA A 39 21.96 -16.42 -1.33
N ALA A 40 22.64 -17.12 -0.42
CA ALA A 40 22.89 -16.68 0.94
C ALA A 40 23.79 -15.43 0.97
N GLU A 41 24.88 -15.46 0.19
CA GLU A 41 25.80 -14.33 0.04
C GLU A 41 25.09 -13.10 -0.55
N ALA A 42 24.31 -13.28 -1.62
CA ALA A 42 23.54 -12.20 -2.23
C ALA A 42 22.48 -11.60 -1.29
N LEU A 43 21.96 -12.40 -0.35
CA LEU A 43 21.01 -11.96 0.68
C LEU A 43 21.70 -11.47 1.96
N GLY A 44 23.03 -11.58 2.07
CA GLY A 44 23.81 -11.21 3.26
C GLY A 44 23.44 -12.03 4.50
N LEU A 45 23.23 -13.34 4.35
CA LEU A 45 22.86 -14.23 5.44
C LEU A 45 24.09 -14.89 6.07
N ASP A 46 24.32 -14.65 7.36
CA ASP A 46 25.41 -15.28 8.12
C ASP A 46 25.14 -16.78 8.41
N GLU A 47 23.87 -17.16 8.53
CA GLU A 47 23.43 -18.55 8.69
C GLU A 47 22.40 -18.93 7.60
N PRO A 48 22.74 -19.83 6.65
CA PRO A 48 21.85 -20.25 5.58
C PRO A 48 20.84 -21.29 6.10
N SER A 49 19.84 -20.83 6.85
CA SER A 49 18.69 -21.63 7.28
C SER A 49 17.47 -21.33 6.40
N THR A 50 16.58 -22.32 6.23
CA THR A 50 15.36 -22.13 5.42
C THR A 50 14.48 -21.00 5.95
N THR A 51 14.48 -20.77 7.27
CA THR A 51 13.77 -19.67 7.90
C THR A 51 14.43 -18.31 7.64
N SER A 52 15.77 -18.23 7.63
CA SER A 52 16.51 -17.00 7.31
C SER A 52 16.32 -16.60 5.84
N PHE A 53 16.38 -17.55 4.90
CA PHE A 53 16.05 -17.30 3.49
C PHE A 53 14.64 -16.77 3.31
N ASN A 54 13.64 -17.44 3.87
CA ASN A 54 12.25 -17.00 3.75
C ASN A 54 12.03 -15.62 4.39
N ARG A 55 12.69 -15.34 5.51
CA ARG A 55 12.65 -14.03 6.16
C ARG A 55 13.29 -12.94 5.29
N SER A 56 14.45 -13.20 4.68
CA SER A 56 15.11 -12.23 3.81
C SER A 56 14.34 -12.01 2.51
N ILE A 57 13.77 -13.06 1.91
CA ILE A 57 12.91 -12.95 0.72
C ILE A 57 11.66 -12.14 1.04
N THR A 58 10.98 -12.43 2.16
CA THR A 58 9.79 -11.67 2.57
C THR A 58 10.15 -10.22 2.86
N HIS A 59 11.25 -9.96 3.57
CA HIS A 59 11.75 -8.59 3.83
C HIS A 59 12.06 -7.82 2.53
N LEU A 60 12.76 -8.45 1.58
CA LEU A 60 13.07 -7.86 0.28
C LEU A 60 11.80 -7.60 -0.53
N SER A 61 10.83 -8.51 -0.49
CA SER A 61 9.53 -8.34 -1.14
C SER A 61 8.75 -7.14 -0.57
N ILE A 62 8.75 -6.97 0.76
CA ILE A 62 8.11 -5.85 1.45
C ILE A 62 8.84 -4.55 1.10
N ARG A 63 10.18 -4.53 1.15
CA ARG A 63 10.97 -3.35 0.78
C ARG A 63 10.71 -2.95 -0.67
N ARG A 64 10.63 -3.90 -1.59
CA ARG A 64 10.30 -3.67 -3.01
C ARG A 64 8.90 -3.05 -3.16
N LEU A 65 7.90 -3.56 -2.43
CA LEU A 65 6.54 -3.00 -2.46
C LEU A 65 6.52 -1.58 -1.90
N ASN A 66 7.20 -1.33 -0.79
CA ASN A 66 7.31 -0.01 -0.20
C ASN A 66 7.99 0.99 -1.14
N LEU A 67 9.07 0.58 -1.82
CA LEU A 67 9.74 1.41 -2.82
C LEU A 67 8.87 1.70 -4.03
N LYS A 68 8.12 0.72 -4.53
CA LYS A 68 7.14 0.95 -5.61
C LYS A 68 6.06 1.94 -5.18
N LEU A 69 5.58 1.82 -3.95
CA LEU A 69 4.56 2.69 -3.41
C LEU A 69 5.09 4.12 -3.18
N SER A 70 6.32 4.27 -2.68
CA SER A 70 6.95 5.58 -2.55
C SER A 70 7.25 6.22 -3.90
N LEU A 71 7.66 5.43 -4.89
CA LEU A 71 7.87 5.89 -6.26
C LEU A 71 6.58 6.43 -6.86
N ASN A 72 5.48 5.67 -6.77
CA ASN A 72 4.18 6.11 -7.27
C ASN A 72 3.68 7.39 -6.58
N ARG A 73 3.93 7.54 -5.27
CA ARG A 73 3.62 8.78 -4.55
C ARG A 73 4.46 9.95 -5.04
N ALA A 74 5.76 9.74 -5.25
CA ALA A 74 6.66 10.77 -5.76
C ALA A 74 6.24 11.22 -7.17
N THR A 75 5.92 10.29 -8.07
CA THR A 75 5.46 10.61 -9.43
C THR A 75 4.14 11.39 -9.42
N TYR A 76 3.24 11.07 -8.49
CA TYR A 76 1.98 11.80 -8.34
C TYR A 76 2.22 13.25 -7.89
N VAL A 77 3.06 13.44 -6.87
CA VAL A 77 3.42 14.77 -6.37
C VAL A 77 4.15 15.57 -7.45
N GLU A 78 5.03 14.94 -8.22
CA GLU A 78 5.73 15.59 -9.32
C GLU A 78 4.76 16.10 -10.39
N GLU A 79 3.75 15.30 -10.76
CA GLU A 79 2.74 15.71 -11.72
C GLU A 79 1.86 16.86 -11.19
N GLU A 80 1.46 16.80 -9.91
CA GLU A 80 0.72 17.87 -9.26
C GLU A 80 1.53 19.19 -9.24
N LEU A 81 2.83 19.11 -8.92
CA LEU A 81 3.73 20.26 -8.97
C LEU A 81 3.89 20.83 -10.37
N ARG A 82 3.95 19.98 -11.41
CA ARG A 82 3.98 20.44 -12.81
C ARG A 82 2.72 21.20 -13.18
N ILE A 83 1.55 20.70 -12.79
CA ILE A 83 0.26 21.37 -13.04
C ILE A 83 0.23 22.73 -12.33
N HIS A 84 0.65 22.79 -11.07
CA HIS A 84 0.71 24.05 -10.32
C HIS A 84 1.70 25.05 -10.92
N LEU A 85 2.87 24.58 -11.36
CA LEU A 85 3.86 25.40 -12.04
C LEU A 85 3.27 25.99 -13.33
N ALA A 86 2.65 25.18 -14.19
CA ALA A 86 2.02 25.66 -15.42
C ALA A 86 0.92 26.69 -15.15
N LYS A 87 0.13 26.50 -14.08
CA LYS A 87 -0.88 27.47 -13.64
C LYS A 87 -0.24 28.79 -13.21
N LEU A 88 0.80 28.75 -12.39
CA LEU A 88 1.52 29.94 -11.93
C LEU A 88 2.19 30.68 -13.08
N GLU A 89 2.76 29.97 -14.06
CA GLU A 89 3.32 30.59 -15.26
C GLU A 89 2.26 31.32 -16.08
N ALA A 90 1.07 30.73 -16.24
CA ALA A 90 -0.05 31.36 -16.93
C ALA A 90 -0.55 32.61 -16.17
N GLU A 91 -0.64 32.54 -14.84
CA GLU A 91 -1.01 33.68 -13.99
C GLU A 91 0.03 34.81 -14.07
N LEU A 92 1.33 34.47 -14.02
CA LEU A 92 2.42 35.44 -14.19
C LEU A 92 2.40 36.08 -15.58
N ALA A 93 2.13 35.30 -16.64
CA ALA A 93 2.00 35.83 -17.99
C ALA A 93 0.82 36.81 -18.09
N LEU A 94 -0.29 36.52 -17.41
CA LEU A 94 -1.46 37.40 -17.35
C LEU A 94 -1.17 38.67 -16.54
N LEU A 95 -0.49 38.56 -15.40
CA LEU A 95 -0.03 39.72 -14.62
C LEU A 95 0.92 40.62 -15.43
N ARG A 96 1.83 40.03 -16.21
CA ARG A 96 2.71 40.78 -17.13
C ARG A 96 1.93 41.51 -18.22
N LYS A 97 0.91 40.88 -18.79
CA LYS A 97 0.02 41.54 -19.77
C LYS A 97 -0.74 42.70 -19.12
N TRP A 98 -1.24 42.50 -17.91
CA TRP A 98 -1.97 43.54 -17.18
C TRP A 98 -1.06 44.70 -16.78
N SER A 99 0.13 44.43 -16.26
CA SER A 99 1.10 45.48 -15.92
C SER A 99 1.55 46.26 -17.17
N ALA A 100 1.77 45.59 -18.30
CA ALA A 100 2.04 46.25 -19.57
C ALA A 100 0.88 47.16 -20.00
N SER A 101 -0.36 46.66 -19.98
CA SER A 101 -1.53 47.48 -20.34
C SER A 101 -1.78 48.66 -19.39
N LEU A 102 -1.46 48.50 -18.11
CA LEU A 102 -1.59 49.56 -17.11
C LEU A 102 -0.50 50.61 -17.31
N ASN A 103 0.75 50.19 -17.57
CA ASN A 103 1.86 51.09 -17.86
C ASN A 103 1.66 51.85 -19.18
N GLU A 104 1.06 51.21 -20.20
CA GLU A 104 0.68 51.86 -21.45
C GLU A 104 -0.43 52.89 -21.23
N ALA A 105 -1.49 52.55 -20.49
CA ALA A 105 -2.53 53.51 -20.10
C ALA A 105 -1.98 54.66 -19.24
N THR A 106 -0.99 54.40 -18.40
CA THR A 106 -0.31 55.41 -17.57
C THR A 106 0.64 56.28 -18.41
N SER A 107 1.24 55.73 -19.47
CA SER A 107 2.11 56.48 -20.39
C SER A 107 1.31 57.37 -21.34
N ILE A 108 0.11 56.95 -21.73
CA ILE A 108 -0.87 57.79 -22.46
C ILE A 108 -1.42 58.91 -21.56
N SER A 109 -1.41 58.73 -20.24
CA SER A 109 -1.86 59.71 -19.24
C SER A 109 -0.71 60.38 -18.49
N LYS A 110 0.48 60.51 -19.10
CA LYS A 110 1.43 61.52 -18.64
C LYS A 110 0.71 62.88 -18.78
N PRO A 111 0.44 63.59 -17.67
CA PRO A 111 -0.34 64.81 -17.72
C PRO A 111 0.57 65.88 -18.31
N THR A 112 0.45 66.11 -19.61
CA THR A 112 0.80 67.41 -20.16
C THR A 112 -0.13 68.39 -19.46
N VAL A 113 0.47 69.24 -18.64
CA VAL A 113 -0.17 70.34 -17.92
C VAL A 113 -1.13 71.07 -18.86
N GLY A 114 -2.40 71.15 -18.46
CA GLY A 114 -3.38 72.04 -19.06
C GLY A 114 -4.58 71.32 -19.68
N THR A 115 -5.72 71.45 -18.99
CA THR A 115 -7.05 71.62 -19.60
C THR A 115 -7.43 70.67 -20.73
N GLU A 116 -8.13 69.59 -20.41
CA GLU A 116 -9.26 69.13 -21.23
C GLU A 116 -10.09 68.15 -20.40
N THR A 117 -11.34 68.52 -20.17
CA THR A 117 -12.41 67.63 -19.70
C THR A 117 -12.32 66.32 -20.48
N GLU A 118 -12.30 65.17 -19.80
CA GLU A 118 -12.44 63.87 -20.45
C GLU A 118 -13.63 63.94 -21.43
N THR A 119 -13.33 63.97 -22.73
CA THR A 119 -14.37 64.11 -23.75
C THR A 119 -15.26 62.87 -23.68
N ALA A 120 -16.59 63.06 -23.78
CA ALA A 120 -17.57 61.98 -23.64
C ALA A 120 -17.25 60.76 -24.54
N GLU A 121 -16.62 61.01 -25.69
CA GLU A 121 -16.13 59.98 -26.61
C GLU A 121 -15.07 59.05 -26.01
N ILE A 122 -14.16 59.54 -25.16
CA ILE A 122 -13.13 58.73 -24.50
C ILE A 122 -13.79 57.79 -23.47
N LEU A 123 -14.79 58.29 -22.75
CA LEU A 123 -15.57 57.49 -21.80
C LEU A 123 -16.42 56.43 -22.51
N GLU A 124 -17.02 56.74 -23.65
CA GLU A 124 -17.75 55.77 -24.46
C GLU A 124 -16.85 54.68 -25.05
N ARG A 125 -15.65 55.05 -25.53
CA ARG A 125 -14.64 54.08 -25.97
C ARG A 125 -14.18 53.17 -24.81
N ARG A 126 -13.98 53.72 -23.61
CA ARG A 126 -13.65 52.91 -22.42
C ARG A 126 -14.80 51.97 -22.04
N ARG A 127 -16.05 52.44 -22.07
CA ARG A 127 -17.24 51.63 -21.79
C ARG A 127 -17.36 50.45 -22.75
N THR A 128 -17.19 50.69 -24.05
CA THR A 128 -17.26 49.62 -25.06
C THR A 128 -16.15 48.58 -24.89
N VAL A 129 -14.94 48.99 -24.54
CA VAL A 129 -13.83 48.06 -24.22
C VAL A 129 -14.15 47.20 -23.00
N ILE A 130 -14.70 47.79 -21.93
CA ILE A 130 -15.11 47.05 -20.72
C ILE A 130 -16.23 46.06 -21.04
N ILE A 131 -17.25 46.47 -21.81
CA ILE A 131 -18.34 45.58 -22.23
C ILE A 131 -17.81 44.42 -23.06
N ARG A 132 -16.86 44.68 -23.97
CA ARG A 132 -16.23 43.63 -24.79
C ARG A 132 -15.46 42.62 -23.93
N LYS A 133 -14.68 43.10 -22.96
CA LYS A 133 -13.97 42.23 -21.99
C LYS A 133 -14.93 41.45 -21.11
N ALA A 134 -16.01 42.07 -20.62
CA ALA A 134 -17.03 41.39 -19.82
C ALA A 134 -17.69 40.24 -20.61
N LYS A 135 -18.00 40.45 -21.89
CA LYS A 135 -18.50 39.40 -22.78
C LYS A 135 -17.49 38.28 -23.00
N GLU A 136 -16.21 38.63 -23.13
CA GLU A 136 -15.13 37.64 -23.26
C GLU A 136 -14.99 36.78 -22.00
N TYR A 137 -15.02 37.40 -20.81
CA TYR A 137 -15.02 36.66 -19.53
C TYR A 137 -16.25 35.78 -19.36
N GLN A 138 -17.43 36.25 -19.76
CA GLN A 138 -18.65 35.44 -19.75
C GLN A 138 -18.53 34.22 -20.68
N ALA A 139 -17.93 34.39 -21.87
CA ALA A 139 -17.67 33.29 -22.80
C ALA A 139 -16.65 32.28 -22.25
N GLN A 140 -15.60 32.78 -21.57
CA GLN A 140 -14.61 31.93 -20.90
C GLN A 140 -15.25 31.12 -19.75
N LEU A 141 -16.09 31.75 -18.94
CA LEU A 141 -16.84 31.06 -17.87
C LEU A 141 -17.81 30.01 -18.42
N SER A 142 -18.54 30.32 -19.50
CA SER A 142 -19.42 29.31 -20.13
C SER A 142 -18.62 28.14 -20.69
N ARG A 143 -17.43 28.39 -21.25
CA ARG A 143 -16.55 27.33 -21.75
C ARG A 143 -16.03 26.46 -20.61
N LEU A 144 -15.54 27.07 -19.53
CA LEU A 144 -15.08 26.35 -18.34
C LEU A 144 -16.20 25.52 -17.69
N ASN A 145 -17.39 26.09 -17.56
CA ASN A 145 -18.56 25.37 -17.05
C ASN A 145 -18.95 24.19 -17.95
N SER A 146 -18.88 24.35 -19.28
CA SER A 146 -19.14 23.25 -20.22
C SER A 146 -18.09 22.13 -20.12
N THR A 147 -16.81 22.48 -19.92
CA THR A 147 -15.74 21.48 -19.72
C THR A 147 -15.80 20.82 -18.35
N ALA A 148 -16.17 21.57 -17.30
CA ALA A 148 -16.37 21.05 -15.95
C ALA A 148 -17.57 20.10 -15.89
N SER A 149 -18.68 20.45 -16.54
CA SER A 149 -19.89 19.60 -16.61
C SER A 149 -19.67 18.28 -17.39
N SER A 150 -18.60 18.20 -18.20
CA SER A 150 -18.23 16.95 -18.91
C SER A 150 -17.35 16.01 -18.07
N SER A 151 -16.82 16.47 -16.93
CA SER A 151 -15.94 15.70 -16.05
C SER A 151 -16.41 15.63 -14.59
N SER A 152 -17.38 16.45 -14.17
CA SER A 152 -18.08 16.25 -12.90
C SER A 152 -19.12 15.15 -13.08
N THR A 153 -18.78 13.94 -12.65
CA THR A 153 -19.83 13.12 -12.06
C THR A 153 -20.34 13.92 -10.87
N ASP A 154 -21.52 14.52 -11.01
CA ASP A 154 -22.21 15.24 -9.93
C ASP A 154 -22.62 14.22 -8.86
N VAL A 155 -21.63 13.72 -8.13
CA VAL A 155 -21.83 12.87 -6.97
C VAL A 155 -22.44 13.77 -5.92
N THR A 156 -23.75 13.68 -5.80
CA THR A 156 -24.50 14.53 -4.89
C THR A 156 -24.22 14.06 -3.47
N ILE A 157 -24.30 14.95 -2.47
CA ILE A 157 -24.10 14.59 -1.05
C ILE A 157 -25.01 13.42 -0.63
N SER A 158 -26.19 13.31 -1.25
CA SER A 158 -27.10 12.17 -1.11
C SER A 158 -26.52 10.85 -1.61
N ASP A 159 -25.75 10.84 -2.70
CA ASP A 159 -25.12 9.65 -3.25
C ASP A 159 -24.00 9.15 -2.33
N LEU A 160 -23.22 10.08 -1.76
CA LEU A 160 -22.21 9.74 -0.76
C LEU A 160 -22.84 9.16 0.51
N ALA A 161 -23.95 9.74 0.99
CA ALA A 161 -24.68 9.21 2.13
C ALA A 161 -25.21 7.80 1.86
N ARG A 162 -25.77 7.55 0.66
CA ARG A 162 -26.23 6.23 0.24
C ARG A 162 -25.08 5.21 0.20
N ILE A 163 -23.93 5.59 -0.35
CA ILE A 163 -22.73 4.72 -0.40
C ILE A 163 -22.23 4.42 1.01
N GLN A 164 -22.25 5.42 1.91
CA GLN A 164 -21.84 5.24 3.30
C GLN A 164 -22.75 4.25 4.04
N GLU A 165 -24.06 4.33 3.84
CA GLU A 165 -25.02 3.39 4.43
C GLU A 165 -24.81 1.97 3.90
N GLN A 166 -24.66 1.81 2.58
CA GLN A 166 -24.33 0.51 1.98
C GLN A 166 -23.02 -0.07 2.54
N ASN A 167 -22.01 0.76 2.74
CA ASN A 167 -20.74 0.33 3.30
C ASN A 167 -20.88 -0.12 4.76
N LYS A 168 -21.67 0.60 5.58
CA LYS A 168 -21.98 0.20 6.96
C LYS A 168 -22.68 -1.16 7.01
N ASP A 169 -23.62 -1.42 6.12
CA ASP A 169 -24.34 -2.69 6.10
C ASP A 169 -23.46 -3.85 5.63
N ARG A 170 -22.64 -3.63 4.59
CA ARG A 170 -21.61 -4.61 4.19
C ARG A 170 -20.63 -4.90 5.32
N GLU A 171 -20.23 -3.89 6.08
CA GLU A 171 -19.33 -4.07 7.23
C GLU A 171 -19.97 -4.93 8.33
N LYS A 172 -21.25 -4.69 8.64
CA LYS A 172 -22.01 -5.55 9.58
C LYS A 172 -22.06 -6.99 9.09
N GLU A 173 -22.32 -7.22 7.80
CA GLU A 173 -22.32 -8.57 7.22
C GLU A 173 -20.95 -9.24 7.30
N ILE A 174 -19.87 -8.52 6.97
CA ILE A 174 -18.50 -9.02 7.07
C ILE A 174 -18.18 -9.38 8.51
N ARG A 175 -18.57 -8.56 9.50
CA ARG A 175 -18.39 -8.88 10.92
C ARG A 175 -19.13 -10.15 11.32
N ARG A 176 -20.38 -10.34 10.85
CA ARG A 176 -21.15 -11.57 11.09
C ARG A 176 -20.46 -12.80 10.47
N LYS A 177 -20.00 -12.70 9.22
CA LYS A 177 -19.27 -13.78 8.54
C LYS A 177 -17.94 -14.09 9.23
N ARG A 178 -17.18 -13.08 9.66
CA ARG A 178 -15.95 -13.26 10.43
C ARG A 178 -16.20 -13.99 11.75
N LYS A 179 -17.22 -13.61 12.51
CA LYS A 179 -17.60 -14.34 13.73
C LYS A 179 -17.96 -15.80 13.46
N LYS A 180 -18.67 -16.07 12.35
CA LYS A 180 -18.94 -17.47 11.94
C LYS A 180 -17.66 -18.22 11.62
N VAL A 181 -16.76 -17.63 10.82
CA VAL A 181 -15.46 -18.25 10.49
C VAL A 181 -14.60 -18.46 11.73
N GLU A 182 -14.61 -17.52 12.66
CA GLU A 182 -13.89 -17.62 13.94
C GLU A 182 -14.42 -18.77 14.81
N ALA A 183 -15.73 -19.00 14.84
CA ALA A 183 -16.33 -20.16 15.52
C ALA A 183 -15.89 -21.50 14.92
N PHE A 184 -15.47 -21.52 13.65
CA PHE A 184 -14.94 -22.70 12.96
C PHE A 184 -13.40 -22.70 12.88
N ARG A 185 -12.72 -21.77 13.54
CA ARG A 185 -11.25 -21.68 13.54
C ARG A 185 -10.68 -22.90 14.28
N GLY A 186 -10.17 -23.86 13.53
CA GLY A 186 -9.63 -25.13 14.04
C GLY A 186 -10.34 -26.37 13.53
N LEU A 187 -11.51 -26.23 12.89
CA LEU A 187 -12.12 -27.34 12.15
C LEU A 187 -11.54 -27.41 10.73
N PRO A 188 -11.33 -28.62 10.19
CA PRO A 188 -10.89 -28.77 8.80
C PRO A 188 -11.98 -28.22 7.86
N ALA A 189 -11.55 -27.63 6.74
CA ALA A 189 -12.45 -26.98 5.78
C ALA A 189 -13.48 -27.92 5.13
N ASN A 190 -13.25 -29.24 5.18
CA ASN A 190 -14.19 -30.25 4.73
C ASN A 190 -15.02 -30.78 5.93
N PRO A 191 -16.36 -30.66 5.91
CA PRO A 191 -17.22 -31.10 7.01
C PRO A 191 -17.16 -32.62 7.25
N GLU A 192 -16.92 -33.42 6.21
CA GLU A 192 -16.79 -34.88 6.38
C GLU A 192 -15.49 -35.25 7.10
N LEU A 193 -14.41 -34.51 6.84
CA LEU A 193 -13.14 -34.70 7.53
C LEU A 193 -13.26 -34.26 9.01
N ALA A 194 -14.05 -33.21 9.29
CA ALA A 194 -14.36 -32.81 10.66
C ALA A 194 -15.13 -33.90 11.43
N ARG A 195 -16.09 -34.58 10.78
CA ARG A 195 -16.83 -35.71 11.38
C ARG A 195 -15.94 -36.90 11.67
N LEU A 196 -15.05 -37.25 10.75
CA LEU A 196 -14.08 -38.33 10.97
C LEU A 196 -13.12 -38.02 12.13
N ASN A 197 -12.60 -36.80 12.20
CA ASN A 197 -11.74 -36.37 13.30
C ASN A 197 -12.48 -36.38 14.65
N LEU A 198 -13.77 -36.00 14.67
CA LEU A 198 -14.61 -36.09 15.87
C LEU A 198 -14.75 -37.54 16.31
N LEU A 199 -15.11 -38.45 15.40
CA LEU A 199 -15.21 -39.88 15.68
C LEU A 199 -13.89 -40.42 16.26
N GLN A 200 -12.76 -40.12 15.63
CA GLN A 200 -11.46 -40.55 16.10
C GLN A 200 -11.12 -39.97 17.49
N ALA A 201 -11.45 -38.71 17.75
CA ALA A 201 -11.24 -38.08 19.05
C ALA A 201 -12.13 -38.71 20.14
N THR A 202 -13.39 -39.05 19.83
CA THR A 202 -14.28 -39.73 20.77
C THR A 202 -13.80 -41.13 21.11
N GLN A 203 -13.27 -41.87 20.14
CA GLN A 203 -12.73 -43.20 20.37
C GLN A 203 -11.49 -43.14 21.27
N LYS A 204 -10.56 -42.21 21.01
CA LYS A 204 -9.40 -41.96 21.88
C LYS A 204 -9.82 -41.58 23.30
N LEU A 205 -10.86 -40.77 23.45
CA LEU A 205 -11.38 -40.37 24.76
C LEU A 205 -11.96 -41.58 25.52
N GLN A 206 -12.71 -42.46 24.85
CA GLN A 206 -13.20 -43.70 25.44
C GLN A 206 -12.05 -44.61 25.87
N ASP A 207 -11.03 -44.77 25.05
CA ASP A 207 -9.85 -45.59 25.38
C ASP A 207 -9.10 -45.03 26.60
N LEU A 208 -8.87 -43.72 26.64
CA LEU A 208 -8.28 -43.04 27.81
C LEU A 208 -9.15 -43.20 29.06
N THR A 209 -10.48 -43.12 28.91
CA THR A 209 -11.41 -43.32 30.03
C THR A 209 -11.34 -44.74 30.57
N ARG A 210 -11.30 -45.76 29.70
CA ARG A 210 -11.09 -47.17 30.10
C ARG A 210 -9.75 -47.41 30.77
N VAL A 211 -8.69 -46.75 30.31
CA VAL A 211 -7.37 -46.83 30.96
C VAL A 211 -7.44 -46.19 32.34
N ARG A 212 -8.06 -45.01 32.47
CA ARG A 212 -8.27 -44.34 33.76
C ARG A 212 -9.06 -45.22 34.72
N GLU A 213 -10.17 -45.82 34.29
CA GLU A 213 -10.99 -46.70 35.11
C GLU A 213 -10.20 -47.95 35.56
N ARG A 214 -9.41 -48.56 34.67
CA ARG A 214 -8.52 -49.67 35.04
C ARG A 214 -7.47 -49.27 36.07
N LEU A 215 -6.91 -48.06 35.94
CA LEU A 215 -5.91 -47.54 36.88
C LEU A 215 -6.55 -47.26 38.24
N LEU A 216 -7.72 -46.63 38.26
CA LEU A 216 -8.48 -46.38 39.48
C LEU A 216 -8.92 -47.69 40.16
N GLY A 217 -9.33 -48.70 39.39
CA GLY A 217 -9.65 -50.02 39.94
C GLY A 217 -8.45 -50.64 40.65
N ARG A 218 -7.28 -50.64 40.02
CA ARG A 218 -6.04 -51.15 40.63
C ARG A 218 -5.63 -50.41 41.91
N MET A 219 -5.91 -49.11 41.99
CA MET A 219 -5.62 -48.31 43.19
C MET A 219 -6.58 -48.58 44.37
N VAL A 220 -7.71 -49.23 44.14
CA VAL A 220 -8.70 -49.57 45.18
C VAL A 220 -8.48 -50.99 45.71
N ASP A 221 -7.85 -51.86 44.90
CA ASP A 221 -7.55 -53.25 45.24
C ASP A 221 -6.18 -53.46 45.96
N ASP A 222 -5.33 -52.41 45.99
CA ASP A 222 -4.08 -52.32 46.77
C ASP A 222 -4.29 -51.55 48.09
#